data_AF-A0A974XXZ5-F1
#
_entry.id   AF-A0A974XXZ5-F1
#
_cell.length_a   1.000
_cell.length_b   1.000
_cell.length_c   1.000
_cell.angle_alpha   90.00
_cell.angle_beta   90.00
_cell.angle_gamma   90.00
#
_symmetry.space_group_name_H-M   'P 1'
#
loop_
_entity.id
_entity.type
_entity.pdbx_description
1 polymer ?
#
loop_
_entity_poly.entity_id
_entity_poly.type
_entity_poly.pdbx_seq_one_letter_code
_entity_poly.pdbx_strand_id
1 'polypeptide(L)'
;MPAALRDRAFQWGIGLAARLPTASRDGLGQEDGALGPAVAARWVGKRWSTGLQLLHEQALGGEGTADVTRVQPFVVRDLGAAWSMGAEADARYDWERHSLKGPLTVYLRRARGTWAFEAGARYWPDGPTPEPEWGLRIGATWVFE
;
A
#
# COMPACT_ATOMS: atom_id res chain seq x y z
N MET A 1 -20.61 -2.20 -17.73
CA MET A 1 -19.28 -1.74 -18.22
C MET A 1 -19.14 -2.08 -19.71
N PRO A 2 -18.63 -1.19 -20.58
CA PRO A 2 -18.55 -1.48 -22.01
C PRO A 2 -17.49 -2.53 -22.33
N ALA A 3 -17.76 -3.35 -23.36
CA ALA A 3 -17.05 -4.56 -23.74
C ALA A 3 -15.62 -4.37 -24.33
N ALA A 4 -15.00 -3.20 -24.16
CA ALA A 4 -13.79 -2.81 -24.89
C ALA A 4 -12.44 -3.04 -24.15
N LEU A 5 -12.42 -3.63 -22.95
CA LEU A 5 -11.18 -3.90 -22.21
C LEU A 5 -10.91 -5.41 -22.08
N ARG A 6 -10.87 -6.13 -23.21
CA ARG A 6 -10.53 -7.57 -23.22
C ARG A 6 -9.06 -7.88 -23.48
N ASP A 7 -8.21 -6.87 -23.66
CA ASP A 7 -6.77 -7.05 -23.80
C ASP A 7 -6.02 -6.40 -22.64
N ARG A 8 -4.97 -7.11 -22.19
CA ARG A 8 -4.05 -6.77 -21.10
C ARG A 8 -3.92 -5.25 -20.89
N ALA A 9 -4.55 -4.73 -19.84
CA ALA A 9 -4.65 -3.29 -19.63
C ALA A 9 -3.51 -2.80 -18.75
N PHE A 10 -2.60 -2.01 -19.33
CA PHE A 10 -1.68 -1.19 -18.56
C PHE A 10 -2.38 0.10 -18.15
N GLN A 11 -2.27 0.46 -16.88
CA GLN A 11 -2.92 1.62 -16.27
C GLN A 11 -1.90 2.33 -15.40
N TRP A 12 -1.88 3.65 -15.44
CA TRP A 12 -1.00 4.46 -14.63
C TRP A 12 -1.72 5.73 -14.18
N GLY A 13 -1.16 6.39 -13.17
CA GLY A 13 -1.66 7.64 -12.65
C GLY A 13 -0.58 8.40 -11.90
N ILE A 14 -0.79 9.70 -11.78
CA ILE A 14 0.01 10.60 -10.96
C ILE A 14 -0.93 11.40 -10.06
N GLY A 15 -0.45 11.85 -8.93
CA GLY A 15 -1.23 12.60 -7.96
C GLY A 15 -0.36 13.31 -6.95
N LEU A 16 -1.02 13.93 -5.98
CA LEU A 16 -0.38 14.52 -4.82
C LEU A 16 -0.69 13.65 -3.60
N ALA A 17 0.26 13.62 -2.67
CA ALA A 17 0.11 13.04 -1.36
C ALA A 17 0.41 14.08 -0.31
N ALA A 18 -0.40 14.09 0.73
CA ALA A 18 -0.23 14.98 1.86
C ALA A 18 -0.39 14.19 3.15
N ARG A 19 0.49 14.44 4.11
CA ARG A 19 0.40 13.96 5.48
C ARG A 19 -0.03 15.12 6.37
N LEU A 20 -1.08 14.90 7.14
CA LEU A 20 -1.55 15.86 8.13
C LEU A 20 -1.03 15.47 9.52
N PRO A 21 -0.57 16.44 10.33
CA PRO A 21 -0.08 16.18 11.68
C PRO A 21 -1.25 15.98 12.65
N THR A 22 -1.85 14.79 12.64
CA THR A 22 -2.99 14.45 13.50
C THR A 22 -2.63 13.51 14.65
N ALA A 23 -1.34 13.21 14.83
CA ALA A 23 -0.88 12.39 15.94
C ALA A 23 -1.10 13.13 17.26
N SER A 24 -1.77 12.48 18.22
CA SER A 24 -2.07 13.09 19.53
C SER A 24 -0.96 12.91 20.56
N ARG A 25 0.01 12.03 20.28
CA ARG A 25 1.17 11.74 21.12
C ARG A 25 2.35 11.32 20.24
N ASP A 26 3.53 11.62 20.74
CA ASP A 26 4.81 11.22 20.16
C ASP A 26 4.83 9.69 19.97
N GLY A 27 5.28 9.26 18.79
CA GLY A 27 5.35 7.84 18.42
C GLY A 27 4.06 7.23 17.84
N LEU A 28 2.92 7.93 17.86
CA LEU A 28 1.69 7.48 17.17
C LEU A 28 1.62 7.92 15.70
N GLY A 29 2.52 8.81 15.30
CA GLY A 29 2.64 9.34 13.94
C GLY A 29 3.73 10.40 13.90
N GLN A 30 3.94 10.97 12.72
CA GLN A 30 4.88 12.06 12.54
C GLN A 30 4.19 13.38 12.88
N GLU A 31 4.90 14.25 13.59
CA GLU A 31 4.37 15.49 14.20
C GLU A 31 4.18 16.61 13.18
N ASP A 32 4.76 16.47 11.99
CA ASP A 32 4.74 17.52 10.97
C ASP A 32 4.02 17.12 9.69
N GLY A 33 3.43 18.15 9.08
CA GLY A 33 2.83 18.06 7.77
C GLY A 33 3.87 17.75 6.70
N ALA A 34 3.46 17.00 5.69
CA ALA A 34 4.28 16.73 4.52
C ALA A 34 3.44 16.80 3.25
N LEU A 35 4.08 17.12 2.13
CA LEU A 35 3.45 17.17 0.82
C LEU A 35 4.42 16.64 -0.23
N GLY A 36 3.91 15.94 -1.23
CA GLY A 36 4.71 15.66 -2.41
C GLY A 36 4.02 14.82 -3.46
N PRO A 37 4.75 14.39 -4.49
CA PRO A 37 4.18 13.67 -5.61
C PRO A 37 3.89 12.21 -5.27
N ALA A 38 2.87 11.66 -5.94
CA ALA A 38 2.54 10.25 -5.98
C ALA A 38 2.41 9.77 -7.42
N VAL A 39 2.85 8.55 -7.69
CA VAL A 39 2.76 7.89 -8.99
C VAL A 39 2.38 6.44 -8.76
N ALA A 40 1.51 5.91 -9.63
CA ALA A 40 1.15 4.51 -9.61
C ALA A 40 1.13 3.96 -11.03
N ALA A 41 1.53 2.70 -11.18
CA ALA A 41 1.39 1.94 -12.41
C ALA A 41 0.93 0.52 -12.08
N ARG A 42 0.05 -0.04 -12.91
CA ARG A 42 -0.38 -1.42 -12.81
C ARG A 42 -0.65 -2.02 -14.18
N TRP A 43 -0.38 -3.30 -14.29
CA TRP A 43 -0.74 -4.14 -15.41
C TRP A 43 -1.77 -5.16 -14.98
N VAL A 44 -2.86 -5.28 -15.74
CA VAL A 44 -3.94 -6.24 -15.51
C VAL A 44 -3.97 -7.23 -16.66
N GLY A 45 -3.47 -8.43 -16.41
CA GLY A 45 -3.54 -9.58 -17.31
C GLY A 45 -4.74 -10.48 -17.03
N LYS A 46 -4.81 -11.62 -17.74
CA LYS A 46 -5.95 -12.55 -17.66
C LYS A 46 -6.19 -13.15 -16.28
N ARG A 47 -5.11 -13.40 -15.53
CA ARG A 47 -5.16 -14.00 -14.20
C ARG A 47 -4.10 -13.42 -13.25
N TRP A 48 -3.33 -12.45 -13.71
CA TRP A 48 -2.28 -11.82 -12.93
C TRP A 48 -2.45 -10.32 -13.05
N SER A 49 -2.38 -9.64 -11.92
CA SER A 49 -2.25 -8.20 -11.86
C SER A 49 -0.98 -7.88 -11.09
N THR A 50 -0.19 -6.92 -11.56
CA THR A 50 0.99 -6.45 -10.84
C THR A 50 1.08 -4.96 -10.96
N GLY A 51 1.74 -4.32 -10.02
CA GLY A 51 1.93 -2.89 -10.07
C GLY A 51 2.88 -2.40 -9.00
N LEU A 52 3.02 -1.09 -9.00
CA LEU A 52 3.90 -0.34 -8.13
C LEU A 52 3.24 1.00 -7.81
N GLN A 53 3.31 1.39 -6.55
CA GLN A 53 3.02 2.76 -6.13
C GLN A 53 4.28 3.37 -5.56
N LEU A 54 4.55 4.62 -5.95
CA LEU A 54 5.68 5.41 -5.50
C LEU A 54 5.14 6.74 -5.00
N LEU A 55 5.58 7.16 -3.82
CA LEU A 55 5.15 8.40 -3.22
C LEU A 55 6.32 9.00 -2.45
N HIS A 56 6.59 10.28 -2.67
CA HIS A 56 7.61 11.01 -1.95
C HIS A 56 6.95 12.17 -1.24
N GLU A 57 7.10 12.23 0.07
CA GLU A 57 6.57 13.27 0.94
C GLU A 57 7.72 14.10 1.46
N GLN A 58 7.77 15.38 1.07
CA GLN A 58 8.71 16.33 1.64
C GLN A 58 8.09 16.96 2.89
N ALA A 59 8.85 17.02 3.98
CA ALA A 59 8.38 17.64 5.20
C ALA A 59 8.25 19.17 5.04
N LEU A 60 7.22 19.76 5.65
CA LEU A 60 6.95 21.20 5.57
C LEU A 60 7.64 22.03 6.67
N GLY A 61 8.28 21.38 7.65
CA GLY A 61 9.07 22.02 8.71
C GLY A 61 8.83 21.39 10.09
N GLY A 62 9.83 21.46 10.97
CA GLY A 62 9.87 20.86 12.32
C GLY A 62 11.26 20.24 12.60
N GLU A 63 11.79 20.35 13.82
CA GLU A 63 13.05 19.66 14.18
C GLU A 63 12.83 18.14 14.21
N GLY A 64 13.70 17.37 13.56
CA GLY A 64 13.53 15.91 13.45
C GLY A 64 12.53 15.47 12.37
N THR A 65 12.13 16.37 11.47
CA THR A 65 11.30 16.02 10.31
C THR A 65 12.09 15.33 9.22
N ALA A 66 11.54 14.21 8.75
CA ALA A 66 12.10 13.47 7.65
C ALA A 66 11.23 13.58 6.41
N ASP A 67 11.88 13.80 5.26
CA ASP A 67 11.33 13.42 3.98
C ASP A 67 11.15 11.89 3.97
N VAL A 68 10.07 11.41 3.35
CA VAL A 68 9.75 9.99 3.29
C VAL A 68 9.48 9.56 1.86
N THR A 69 10.21 8.56 1.39
CA THR A 69 9.88 7.86 0.14
C THR A 69 9.19 6.53 0.46
N ARG A 70 7.99 6.32 -0.09
CA ARG A 70 7.26 5.06 0.00
C ARG A 70 7.22 4.34 -1.35
N VAL A 71 7.50 3.05 -1.32
CA VAL A 71 7.55 2.15 -2.47
C VAL A 71 6.69 0.92 -2.17
N GLN A 72 5.64 0.71 -2.96
CA GLN A 72 4.68 -0.36 -2.75
C GLN A 72 4.49 -1.23 -4.00
N PRO A 73 5.37 -2.22 -4.25
CA PRO A 73 5.13 -3.20 -5.28
C PRO A 73 4.06 -4.20 -4.83
N PHE A 74 3.25 -4.66 -5.76
CA PHE A 74 2.27 -5.72 -5.51
C PHE A 74 2.12 -6.68 -6.68
N VAL A 75 1.65 -7.88 -6.36
CA VAL A 75 1.19 -8.89 -7.31
C VAL A 75 -0.07 -9.55 -6.78
N VAL A 76 -1.03 -9.78 -7.66
CA VAL A 76 -2.30 -10.45 -7.37
C VAL A 76 -2.55 -11.51 -8.42
N ARG A 77 -2.88 -12.71 -7.97
CA ARG A 77 -3.28 -13.86 -8.77
C ARG A 77 -4.78 -14.09 -8.64
N ASP A 78 -5.49 -14.08 -9.76
CA ASP A 78 -6.85 -14.61 -9.82
C ASP A 78 -6.81 -16.14 -9.75
N LEU A 79 -7.53 -16.68 -8.77
CA LEU A 79 -7.68 -18.13 -8.54
C LEU A 79 -8.97 -18.68 -9.13
N GLY A 80 -9.84 -17.82 -9.69
CA GLY A 80 -11.17 -18.17 -10.15
C GLY A 80 -12.20 -18.23 -9.02
N ALA A 81 -13.47 -18.42 -9.38
CA ALA A 81 -14.58 -18.50 -8.42
C ALA A 81 -14.63 -17.31 -7.42
N ALA A 82 -14.31 -16.11 -7.92
CA ALA A 82 -14.24 -14.87 -7.15
C ALA A 82 -13.16 -14.84 -6.04
N TRP A 83 -12.18 -15.75 -6.09
CA TRP A 83 -11.01 -15.76 -5.21
C TRP A 83 -9.79 -15.17 -5.88
N SER A 84 -8.99 -14.47 -5.08
CA SER A 84 -7.68 -13.98 -5.48
C SER A 84 -6.69 -14.11 -4.33
N MET A 85 -5.42 -14.25 -4.65
CA MET A 85 -4.31 -14.22 -3.70
C MET A 85 -3.39 -13.06 -4.05
N GLY A 86 -2.95 -12.30 -3.06
CA GLY A 86 -2.06 -11.18 -3.26
C GLY A 86 -0.83 -11.23 -2.37
N ALA A 87 0.21 -10.56 -2.84
CA ALA A 87 1.40 -10.25 -2.08
C ALA A 87 1.82 -8.80 -2.38
N GLU A 88 2.23 -8.07 -1.35
CA GLU A 88 2.68 -6.68 -1.47
C GLU A 88 3.76 -6.37 -0.44
N ALA A 89 4.68 -5.47 -0.78
CA ALA A 89 5.60 -4.87 0.19
C ALA A 89 5.23 -3.40 0.38
N ASP A 90 5.40 -2.86 1.58
CA ASP A 90 5.22 -1.44 1.87
C ASP A 90 6.49 -0.86 2.45
N ALA A 91 7.46 -0.57 1.58
CA ALA A 91 8.76 -0.07 1.95
C ALA A 91 8.72 1.45 2.12
N ARG A 92 9.19 1.94 3.27
CA ARG A 92 9.23 3.34 3.65
C ARG A 92 10.66 3.70 4.01
N TYR A 93 11.25 4.59 3.22
CA TYR A 93 12.58 5.12 3.44
C TYR A 93 12.47 6.50 4.11
N ASP A 94 13.00 6.59 5.32
CA ASP A 94 13.15 7.82 6.09
C ASP A 94 14.52 8.43 5.77
N TRP A 95 14.51 9.61 5.13
CA TRP A 95 15.71 10.27 4.65
C TRP A 95 16.57 10.88 5.75
N GLU A 96 15.97 11.23 6.90
CA GLU A 96 16.69 11.79 8.05
C GLU A 96 17.42 10.68 8.82
N ARG A 97 16.72 9.57 9.05
CA ARG A 97 17.25 8.42 9.81
C ARG A 97 18.00 7.41 8.97
N HIS A 98 18.08 7.63 7.65
CA HIS A 98 18.67 6.70 6.68
C HIS A 98 18.17 5.25 6.86
N SER A 99 16.88 5.09 7.10
CA SER A 99 16.29 3.80 7.46
C SER A 99 15.20 3.38 6.48
N LEU A 100 15.28 2.14 6.01
CA LEU A 100 14.23 1.48 5.23
C LEU A 100 13.46 0.56 6.15
N LYS A 101 12.14 0.77 6.27
CA LYS A 101 11.27 -0.09 7.06
C LYS A 101 10.02 -0.43 6.28
N GLY A 102 9.49 -1.64 6.48
CA GLY A 102 8.26 -2.01 5.79
C GLY A 102 7.90 -3.47 5.96
N PRO A 103 6.61 -3.80 5.97
CA PRO A 103 6.18 -5.18 5.93
C PRO A 103 6.25 -5.77 4.52
N LEU A 104 6.28 -7.09 4.46
CA LEU A 104 5.73 -7.89 3.38
C LEU A 104 4.38 -8.44 3.84
N THR A 105 3.34 -8.32 3.03
CA THR A 105 2.00 -8.85 3.31
C THR A 105 1.61 -9.87 2.25
N VAL A 106 1.04 -11.00 2.67
CA VAL A 106 0.39 -11.98 1.81
C VAL A 106 -1.05 -12.17 2.25
N TYR A 107 -1.97 -12.32 1.32
CA TYR A 107 -3.40 -12.36 1.63
C TYR A 107 -4.22 -13.14 0.61
N LEU A 108 -5.38 -13.59 1.05
CA LEU A 108 -6.46 -14.13 0.23
C LEU A 108 -7.64 -13.17 0.30
N ARG A 109 -8.26 -12.96 -0.86
CA ARG A 109 -9.45 -12.13 -1.02
C ARG A 109 -10.54 -12.89 -1.75
N ARG A 110 -11.79 -12.76 -1.28
CA ARG A 110 -12.98 -13.32 -1.92
C ARG A 110 -14.03 -12.23 -2.15
N ALA A 111 -14.50 -12.11 -3.39
CA ALA A 111 -15.68 -11.29 -3.69
C ALA A 111 -16.97 -12.11 -3.53
N ARG A 112 -18.01 -11.49 -2.97
CA ARG A 112 -19.36 -12.06 -2.79
C ARG A 112 -20.40 -10.94 -2.91
N GLY A 113 -21.05 -10.85 -4.07
CA GLY A 113 -21.97 -9.77 -4.38
C GLY A 113 -21.26 -8.42 -4.38
N THR A 114 -21.79 -7.44 -3.64
CA THR A 114 -21.21 -6.10 -3.44
C THR A 114 -20.12 -6.06 -2.38
N TRP A 115 -19.74 -7.19 -1.78
CA TRP A 115 -18.71 -7.23 -0.75
C TRP A 115 -17.45 -7.95 -1.24
N ALA A 116 -16.29 -7.49 -0.78
CA ALA A 116 -15.05 -8.22 -0.86
C ALA A 116 -14.46 -8.39 0.54
N PHE A 117 -14.13 -9.62 0.90
CA PHE A 117 -13.51 -9.95 2.18
C PHE A 117 -12.08 -10.36 1.96
N GLU A 118 -11.22 -10.02 2.91
CA GLU A 118 -9.80 -10.31 2.84
C GLU A 118 -9.27 -10.79 4.19
N ALA A 119 -8.37 -11.76 4.13
CA ALA A 119 -7.59 -12.23 5.27
C ALA A 119 -6.15 -12.50 4.84
N GLY A 120 -5.18 -12.12 5.67
CA GLY A 120 -3.77 -12.25 5.35
C GLY A 120 -2.87 -12.14 6.57
N ALA A 121 -1.58 -12.28 6.32
CA ALA A 121 -0.53 -12.10 7.30
C ALA A 121 0.51 -11.13 6.76
N ARG A 122 1.11 -10.34 7.64
CA ARG A 122 2.25 -9.49 7.33
C ARG A 122 3.45 -9.87 8.18
N TYR A 123 4.64 -9.66 7.63
CA TYR A 123 5.91 -9.92 8.27
C TYR A 123 6.83 -8.71 8.07
N TRP A 124 7.57 -8.30 9.09
CA TRP A 124 8.55 -7.22 9.02
C TRP A 124 9.97 -7.81 9.04
N PRO A 125 10.70 -7.79 7.92
CA PRO A 125 12.05 -8.35 7.84
C PRO A 125 13.03 -7.68 8.81
N ASP A 126 13.00 -6.34 8.87
CA ASP A 126 13.84 -5.53 9.75
C ASP A 126 13.03 -5.08 10.97
N GLY A 127 12.33 -6.04 11.60
CA GLY A 127 11.34 -5.88 12.67
C GLY A 127 11.45 -4.55 13.41
N PRO A 128 10.39 -3.73 13.49
CA PRO A 128 10.49 -2.49 14.23
C PRO A 128 10.78 -2.85 15.69
N THR A 129 11.90 -2.40 16.24
CA THR A 129 12.08 -2.30 17.70
C THR A 129 10.99 -1.33 18.16
N PRO A 130 9.82 -1.75 18.72
CA PRO A 130 9.52 -2.91 19.58
C PRO A 130 8.23 -3.72 19.21
N GLU A 131 7.84 -3.83 17.95
CA GLU A 131 6.58 -4.50 17.51
C GLU A 131 6.80 -5.98 17.15
N PRO A 132 5.73 -6.81 17.15
CA PRO A 132 5.81 -8.20 16.70
C PRO A 132 6.34 -8.31 15.26
N GLU A 133 7.22 -9.27 15.00
CA GLU A 133 7.79 -9.52 13.66
C GLU A 133 6.73 -9.88 12.61
N TRP A 134 5.52 -10.25 13.04
CA TRP A 134 4.40 -10.60 12.17
C TRP A 134 3.07 -10.07 12.72
N GLY A 135 2.08 -9.96 11.84
CA GLY A 135 0.71 -9.55 12.21
C GLY A 135 -0.34 -10.13 11.27
N LEU A 136 -1.61 -10.05 11.67
CA LEU A 136 -2.74 -10.46 10.84
C LEU A 136 -3.40 -9.24 10.19
N ARG A 137 -3.91 -9.44 8.96
CA ARG A 137 -4.72 -8.46 8.24
C ARG A 137 -6.08 -9.07 7.95
N ILE A 138 -7.15 -8.39 8.34
CA ILE A 138 -8.52 -8.75 7.98
C ILE A 138 -9.20 -7.49 7.47
N GLY A 139 -9.95 -7.61 6.38
CA GLY A 139 -10.62 -6.48 5.76
C GLY A 139 -11.94 -6.87 5.12
N ALA A 140 -12.85 -5.90 5.07
CA ALA A 140 -14.06 -5.97 4.27
C ALA A 140 -14.21 -4.66 3.49
N THR A 141 -14.39 -4.78 2.18
CA THR A 141 -14.66 -3.66 1.28
C THR A 141 -16.06 -3.80 0.73
N TRP A 142 -16.91 -2.83 1.01
CA TRP A 142 -18.18 -2.68 0.32
C TRP A 142 -17.97 -1.92 -0.99
N VAL A 143 -18.49 -2.46 -2.08
CA VAL A 143 -18.46 -1.90 -3.42
C VAL A 143 -19.88 -1.50 -3.78
N PHE A 144 -20.11 -0.19 -3.87
CA PHE A 144 -21.35 0.41 -4.31
C PHE A 144 -21.15 1.07 -5.68
N GLU A 145 -22.23 1.16 -6.46
CA GLU A 145 -22.29 1.88 -7.74
C GLU A 145 -22.92 3.26 -7.53
#